data_AF-A0A7K3XHB0-F1
#
_entry.id   AF-A0A7K3XHB0-F1
#
_cell.length_a   1.000
_cell.length_b   1.000
_cell.length_c   1.000
_cell.angle_alpha   90.00
_cell.angle_beta   90.00
_cell.angle_gamma   90.00
#
_symmetry.space_group_name_H-M   'P 1'
#
loop_
_entity.id
_entity.type
_entity.pdbx_description
1 polymer ?
#
loop_
_entity_poly.entity_id
_entity_poly.type
_entity_poly.pdbx_seq_one_letter_code
_entity_poly.pdbx_strand_id
1 'polypeptide(L)'
;QGMFVWEDLKQQTLITVENSEEKVVAFLNIIPDFATGEGTYDLIRKTTDAPNGVMDFLIVELFLYLKAEGYSFANMGFAPMSGIDDPHTFKEKSMKFAYEKIRGFSQYKGLREYKEKFVTVWINKYLIYDHDYDLLQIPGALMKVIKP
;
A
#
# COMPACT_ATOMS: atom_id res chain seq x y z
N GLN A 1 2.16 0.49 6.45
CA GLN A 1 2.02 -0.90 6.91
C GLN A 1 1.36 -0.81 8.28
N GLY A 2 0.50 -1.72 8.65
CA GLY A 2 -0.03 -1.73 10.02
C GLY A 2 1.07 -1.95 11.06
N MET A 3 0.68 -1.82 12.32
CA MET A 3 1.57 -2.16 13.42
C MET A 3 1.69 -3.68 13.53
N PHE A 4 2.89 -4.17 13.85
CA PHE A 4 3.09 -5.59 14.13
C PHE A 4 2.52 -5.91 15.51
N VAL A 5 1.25 -6.30 15.55
CA VAL A 5 0.57 -6.73 16.77
C VAL A 5 0.46 -8.24 16.74
N TRP A 6 1.24 -8.89 17.59
CA TRP A 6 1.39 -10.35 17.62
C TRP A 6 0.06 -11.08 17.85
N GLU A 7 -0.78 -10.54 18.73
CA GLU A 7 -2.07 -11.17 19.07
C GLU A 7 -3.10 -11.10 17.94
N ASP A 8 -3.03 -10.07 17.10
CA ASP A 8 -3.90 -9.94 15.91
C ASP A 8 -3.43 -10.90 14.80
N LEU A 9 -2.12 -10.96 14.57
CA LEU A 9 -1.53 -11.79 13.49
C LEU A 9 -1.79 -13.28 13.68
N LYS A 10 -1.84 -13.76 14.93
CA LYS A 10 -2.19 -15.16 15.24
C LYS A 10 -3.60 -15.55 14.80
N GLN A 11 -4.50 -14.57 14.69
CA GLN A 11 -5.91 -14.80 14.36
C GLN A 11 -6.20 -14.55 12.87
N GLN A 12 -5.19 -14.16 12.10
CA GLN A 12 -5.30 -13.83 10.69
C GLN A 12 -4.67 -14.91 9.83
N THR A 13 -5.14 -15.05 8.60
CA THR A 13 -4.48 -15.90 7.62
C THR A 13 -3.16 -15.26 7.21
N LEU A 14 -2.07 -16.03 7.28
CA LEU A 14 -0.74 -15.62 6.87
C LEU A 14 -0.31 -16.42 5.64
N ILE A 15 0.27 -15.75 4.66
CA ILE A 15 1.06 -16.40 3.60
C ILE A 15 2.53 -16.18 3.95
N THR A 16 3.28 -17.26 4.06
CA THR A 16 4.71 -17.25 4.40
C THR A 16 5.54 -17.77 3.23
N VAL A 17 6.78 -17.28 3.15
CA VAL A 17 7.82 -17.85 2.29
C VAL A 17 8.92 -18.38 3.19
N GLU A 18 9.26 -19.65 3.00
CA GLU A 18 10.31 -20.33 3.72
C GLU A 18 11.52 -20.58 2.82
N ASN A 19 12.71 -20.60 3.40
CA ASN A 19 13.93 -21.02 2.70
C ASN A 19 14.09 -22.56 2.77
N SER A 20 15.17 -23.09 2.20
CA SER A 20 15.49 -24.53 2.23
C SER A 20 15.73 -25.11 3.62
N GLU A 21 15.84 -24.27 4.65
CA GLU A 21 16.01 -24.65 6.05
C GLU A 21 14.69 -24.48 6.85
N GLU A 22 13.55 -24.32 6.16
CA GLU A 22 12.21 -24.14 6.75
C GLU A 22 12.08 -22.85 7.61
N LYS A 23 13.00 -21.89 7.43
CA LYS A 23 12.94 -20.59 8.08
C LYS A 23 12.07 -19.63 7.27
N VAL A 24 11.06 -19.04 7.91
CA VAL A 24 10.24 -17.97 7.31
C VAL A 24 11.11 -16.73 7.05
N VAL A 25 11.24 -16.37 5.77
CA VAL A 25 12.03 -15.20 5.29
C VAL A 25 11.15 -14.06 4.80
N ALA A 26 9.86 -14.30 4.53
CA ALA A 26 8.91 -13.25 4.22
C ALA A 26 7.50 -13.69 4.59
N PHE A 27 6.62 -12.72 4.85
CA PHE A 27 5.21 -12.98 5.08
C PHE A 27 4.31 -11.82 4.65
N LEU A 28 3.04 -12.12 4.44
CA LEU A 28 1.96 -11.16 4.42
C LEU A 28 0.76 -11.68 5.23
N ASN A 29 -0.02 -10.80 5.84
CA ASN A 29 -1.29 -11.15 6.48
C ASN A 29 -2.47 -10.67 5.65
N ILE A 30 -3.52 -11.49 5.60
CA ILE A 30 -4.74 -11.21 4.88
C ILE A 30 -5.78 -10.71 5.87
N ILE A 31 -6.41 -9.59 5.53
CA ILE A 31 -7.55 -9.05 6.29
C ILE A 31 -8.73 -8.87 5.32
N PRO A 32 -9.97 -9.05 5.80
CA PRO A 32 -11.13 -8.70 5.00
C PRO A 32 -11.09 -7.21 4.69
N ASP A 33 -11.41 -6.82 3.45
CA ASP A 33 -11.76 -5.44 3.20
C ASP A 33 -13.19 -5.21 3.72
N PHE A 34 -13.49 -4.02 4.22
CA PHE A 34 -14.84 -3.68 4.68
C PHE A 34 -15.83 -3.52 3.50
N ALA A 35 -15.36 -3.72 2.27
CA ALA A 35 -16.14 -3.75 1.04
C ALA A 35 -16.49 -5.21 0.63
N THR A 36 -17.72 -5.42 0.18
CA THR A 36 -18.19 -6.74 -0.22
C THR A 36 -17.42 -7.26 -1.44
N GLY A 37 -16.86 -8.47 -1.33
CA GLY A 37 -16.15 -9.12 -2.43
C GLY A 37 -14.73 -8.58 -2.68
N GLU A 38 -14.20 -7.78 -1.76
CA GLU A 38 -12.84 -7.23 -1.81
C GLU A 38 -12.00 -7.76 -0.63
N GLY A 39 -10.78 -8.22 -0.93
CA GLY A 39 -9.82 -8.68 0.07
C GLY A 39 -8.58 -7.79 0.06
N THR A 40 -7.88 -7.68 1.19
CA THR A 40 -6.67 -6.87 1.26
C THR A 40 -5.61 -7.48 2.18
N TYR A 41 -4.45 -6.85 2.24
CA TYR A 41 -3.36 -7.19 3.14
C TYR A 41 -2.95 -5.94 3.93
N ASP A 42 -2.37 -6.15 5.11
CA ASP A 42 -1.93 -5.04 5.96
C ASP A 42 -0.39 -4.95 6.06
N LEU A 43 0.22 -6.04 6.53
CA LEU A 43 1.66 -6.24 6.58
C LEU A 43 2.11 -7.04 5.37
N ILE A 44 3.23 -6.61 4.80
CA ILE A 44 4.03 -7.41 3.88
C ILE A 44 5.50 -7.13 4.20
N ARG A 45 6.21 -8.13 4.70
CA ARG A 45 7.56 -7.95 5.25
C ARG A 45 8.46 -9.08 4.83
N LYS A 46 9.75 -8.76 4.71
CA LYS A 46 10.80 -9.73 4.38
C LYS A 46 12.03 -9.48 5.23
N THR A 47 12.81 -10.52 5.45
CA THR A 47 14.14 -10.43 6.03
C THR A 47 15.15 -9.94 4.99
N THR A 48 16.32 -9.52 5.45
CA THR A 48 17.40 -9.01 4.57
C THR A 48 18.02 -10.09 3.69
N ASP A 49 17.97 -11.35 4.13
CA ASP A 49 18.43 -12.55 3.43
C ASP A 49 17.37 -13.14 2.47
N ALA A 50 16.16 -12.57 2.42
CA ALA A 50 15.10 -13.05 1.53
C ALA A 50 15.46 -12.80 0.05
N PRO A 51 15.18 -13.76 -0.85
CA PRO A 51 15.56 -13.67 -2.25
C PRO A 51 14.90 -12.48 -2.97
N ASN A 52 15.53 -12.05 -4.07
CA ASN A 52 14.96 -11.02 -4.93
C ASN A 52 13.61 -11.49 -5.50
N GLY A 53 12.65 -10.57 -5.58
CA GLY A 53 11.30 -10.87 -6.08
C GLY A 53 10.33 -11.50 -5.05
N VAL A 54 10.77 -11.80 -3.82
CA VAL A 54 9.89 -12.43 -2.80
C VAL A 54 8.62 -11.62 -2.50
N MET A 55 8.68 -10.29 -2.59
CA MET A 55 7.50 -9.43 -2.40
C MET A 55 6.49 -9.61 -3.54
N ASP A 56 6.98 -9.71 -4.78
CA ASP A 56 6.14 -9.93 -5.95
C ASP A 56 5.49 -11.33 -5.89
N PHE A 57 6.25 -12.34 -5.44
CA PHE A 57 5.74 -13.68 -5.18
C PHE A 57 4.59 -13.66 -4.15
N LEU A 58 4.81 -13.03 -2.99
CA LEU A 58 3.78 -12.88 -1.94
C LEU A 58 2.48 -12.24 -2.48
N ILE A 59 2.60 -11.19 -3.29
CA ILE A 59 1.43 -10.53 -3.89
C ILE A 59 0.70 -11.45 -4.89
N VAL A 60 1.42 -12.24 -5.69
CA VAL A 60 0.80 -13.21 -6.60
C VAL A 60 0.06 -14.29 -5.82
N GLU A 61 0.67 -14.83 -4.76
CA GLU A 61 0.03 -15.82 -3.88
C GLU A 61 -1.22 -15.25 -3.18
N LEU A 62 -1.18 -13.98 -2.75
CA LEU A 62 -2.37 -13.29 -2.25
C LEU A 62 -3.51 -13.30 -3.28
N PHE A 63 -3.23 -12.97 -4.54
CA PHE A 63 -4.28 -12.97 -5.57
C PHE A 63 -4.84 -14.37 -5.84
N LEU A 64 -4.00 -15.39 -5.84
CA LEU A 64 -4.44 -16.78 -5.99
C LEU A 64 -5.33 -17.20 -4.82
N TYR A 65 -4.92 -16.88 -3.58
CA TYR A 65 -5.72 -17.14 -2.38
C TYR A 65 -7.07 -16.43 -2.44
N LEU A 66 -7.08 -15.11 -2.69
CA LEU A 66 -8.32 -14.33 -2.75
C LEU A 66 -9.27 -14.84 -3.85
N LYS A 67 -8.73 -15.22 -5.00
CA LYS A 67 -9.51 -15.83 -6.08
C LYS A 67 -10.12 -17.17 -5.66
N ALA A 68 -9.37 -18.02 -4.96
CA ALA A 68 -9.86 -19.31 -4.47
C ALA A 68 -11.00 -19.13 -3.44
N GLU A 69 -10.91 -18.11 -2.60
CA GLU A 69 -11.93 -17.74 -1.62
C GLU A 69 -13.15 -17.00 -2.22
N GLY A 70 -13.15 -16.75 -3.54
CA GLY A 70 -14.28 -16.15 -4.25
C GLY A 70 -14.33 -14.61 -4.23
N TYR A 71 -13.24 -13.94 -3.84
CA TYR A 71 -13.14 -12.49 -3.94
C TYR A 71 -13.05 -12.05 -5.41
N SER A 72 -13.67 -10.91 -5.70
CA SER A 72 -13.67 -10.29 -7.04
C SER A 72 -12.57 -9.24 -7.19
N PHE A 73 -12.16 -8.61 -6.08
CA PHE A 73 -11.15 -7.55 -6.07
C PHE A 73 -10.11 -7.77 -4.97
N ALA A 74 -8.88 -7.34 -5.25
CA ALA A 74 -7.81 -7.25 -4.27
C ALA A 74 -7.42 -5.79 -4.08
N ASN A 75 -7.63 -5.24 -2.89
CA ASN A 75 -7.22 -3.89 -2.55
C ASN A 75 -5.71 -3.88 -2.28
N MET A 76 -4.96 -3.19 -3.12
CA MET A 76 -3.50 -3.04 -2.96
C MET A 76 -3.12 -1.92 -2.01
N GLY A 77 -4.10 -1.26 -1.37
CA GLY A 77 -3.90 -0.16 -0.44
C GLY A 77 -3.50 1.16 -1.12
N PHE A 78 -3.32 2.20 -0.31
CA PHE A 78 -3.17 3.57 -0.79
C PHE A 78 -1.81 3.85 -1.47
N ALA A 79 -1.82 4.66 -2.54
CA ALA A 79 -0.64 5.28 -3.14
C ALA A 79 -0.84 6.81 -3.06
N PRO A 80 -0.31 7.48 -2.03
CA PRO A 80 -0.59 8.89 -1.78
C PRO A 80 -0.07 9.77 -2.91
N MET A 81 -0.80 10.85 -3.19
CA MET A 81 -0.36 11.96 -4.05
C MET A 81 -0.17 11.62 -5.54
N SER A 82 -0.30 10.34 -5.93
CA SER A 82 -0.12 9.89 -7.31
C SER A 82 -1.30 10.16 -8.23
N GLY A 83 -2.42 10.70 -7.71
CA GLY A 83 -3.67 10.92 -8.47
C GLY A 83 -3.90 12.35 -8.96
N ILE A 84 -2.86 13.20 -8.99
CA ILE A 84 -2.95 14.58 -9.47
C ILE A 84 -2.55 14.64 -10.96
N ASP A 85 -3.42 14.11 -11.82
CA ASP A 85 -3.12 13.95 -13.24
C ASP A 85 -3.23 15.29 -13.99
N ASP A 86 -4.35 16.00 -13.82
CA ASP A 86 -4.64 17.28 -14.48
C ASP A 86 -4.89 18.42 -13.48
N PRO A 87 -3.84 19.12 -12.99
CA PRO A 87 -3.99 20.16 -12.00
C PRO A 87 -4.48 21.48 -12.62
N HIS A 88 -5.68 21.91 -12.25
CA HIS A 88 -6.29 23.14 -12.78
C HIS A 88 -6.01 24.36 -11.90
N THR A 89 -6.03 24.16 -10.58
CA THR A 89 -5.83 25.23 -9.60
C THR A 89 -4.35 25.43 -9.27
N PHE A 90 -3.98 26.62 -8.79
CA PHE A 90 -2.61 26.87 -8.30
C PHE A 90 -2.20 25.85 -7.23
N LYS A 91 -3.15 25.46 -6.36
CA LYS A 91 -2.96 24.49 -5.27
C LYS A 91 -2.60 23.10 -5.79
N GLU A 92 -3.39 22.59 -6.74
CA GLU A 92 -3.12 21.29 -7.37
C GLU A 92 -1.78 21.30 -8.11
N LYS A 93 -1.44 22.42 -8.77
CA LYS A 93 -0.14 22.58 -9.44
C LYS A 93 1.02 22.56 -8.44
N SER A 94 0.89 23.29 -7.33
CA SER A 94 1.89 23.27 -6.25
C SER A 94 2.04 21.87 -5.64
N MET A 95 0.93 21.15 -5.46
CA MET A 95 0.92 19.81 -4.88
C MET A 95 1.53 18.77 -5.83
N LYS A 96 1.22 18.85 -7.13
CA LYS A 96 1.86 18.04 -8.17
C LYS A 96 3.37 18.31 -8.24
N PHE A 97 3.77 19.59 -8.19
CA PHE A 97 5.18 19.95 -8.15
C PHE A 97 5.89 19.38 -6.91
N ALA A 98 5.27 19.47 -5.73
CA ALA A 98 5.81 18.91 -4.51
C ALA A 98 6.02 17.40 -4.63
N TYR A 99 5.00 16.67 -5.10
CA TYR A 99 5.10 15.25 -5.39
C TYR A 99 6.24 14.94 -6.37
N GLU A 100 6.36 15.70 -7.46
CA GLU A 100 7.34 15.46 -8.51
C GLU A 100 8.78 15.81 -8.14
N LYS A 101 9.01 16.87 -7.35
CA LYS A 101 10.35 17.45 -7.19
C LYS A 101 10.91 17.38 -5.77
N ILE A 102 10.08 17.21 -4.75
CA ILE A 102 10.55 17.21 -3.36
C ILE A 102 10.92 15.78 -2.93
N ARG A 103 12.15 15.61 -2.44
CA ARG A 103 12.70 14.32 -2.01
C ARG A 103 11.83 13.60 -0.97
N GLY A 104 11.16 14.34 -0.08
CA GLY A 104 10.27 13.76 0.93
C GLY A 104 9.10 12.94 0.36
N PHE A 105 8.75 13.10 -0.91
CA PHE A 105 7.68 12.33 -1.56
C PHE A 105 8.20 11.15 -2.40
N SER A 106 9.51 10.93 -2.50
CA SER A 106 10.09 9.87 -3.35
C SER A 106 9.60 8.47 -2.96
N GLN A 107 9.41 8.22 -1.66
CA GLN A 107 8.87 6.97 -1.13
C GLN A 107 7.46 6.64 -1.66
N TYR A 108 6.63 7.66 -1.91
CA TYR A 108 5.28 7.45 -2.44
C TYR A 108 5.30 7.14 -3.94
N LYS A 109 6.25 7.72 -4.69
CA LYS A 109 6.47 7.38 -6.11
C LYS A 109 6.89 5.91 -6.26
N GLY A 110 7.89 5.48 -5.50
CA GLY A 110 8.35 4.10 -5.55
C GLY A 110 7.24 3.10 -5.16
N LEU A 111 6.39 3.47 -4.20
CA LEU A 111 5.22 2.66 -3.82
C LEU A 111 4.20 2.58 -4.96
N ARG A 112 3.93 3.69 -5.65
CA ARG A 112 3.04 3.74 -6.81
C ARG A 112 3.58 2.87 -7.96
N GLU A 113 4.82 3.09 -8.36
CA GLU A 113 5.50 2.33 -9.43
C GLU A 113 5.53 0.82 -9.13
N TYR A 114 5.77 0.44 -7.87
CA TYR A 114 5.71 -0.95 -7.44
C TYR A 114 4.33 -1.57 -7.67
N LYS A 115 3.26 -0.86 -7.29
CA LYS A 115 1.88 -1.33 -7.41
C LYS A 115 1.39 -1.38 -8.85
N GLU A 116 1.90 -0.54 -9.74
CA GLU A 116 1.55 -0.54 -11.17
C GLU A 116 1.85 -1.86 -11.87
N LYS A 117 2.73 -2.70 -11.32
CA LYS A 117 2.94 -4.07 -11.80
C LYS A 117 1.69 -4.95 -11.75
N PHE A 118 0.77 -4.66 -10.82
CA PHE A 118 -0.34 -5.54 -10.46
C PHE A 118 -1.71 -4.84 -10.55
N VAL A 119 -1.77 -3.54 -10.29
CA VAL A 119 -3.03 -2.79 -10.21
C VAL A 119 -3.55 -2.44 -11.60
N THR A 120 -4.76 -2.88 -11.90
CA THR A 120 -5.46 -2.60 -13.15
C THR A 120 -6.36 -1.37 -13.09
N VAL A 121 -6.90 -1.05 -11.92
CA VAL A 121 -7.83 0.07 -11.70
C VAL A 121 -7.35 0.93 -10.55
N TRP A 122 -7.27 2.24 -10.78
CA TRP A 122 -6.89 3.21 -9.77
C TRP A 122 -8.10 4.06 -9.37
N ILE A 123 -8.36 4.13 -8.07
CA ILE A 123 -9.47 4.90 -7.51
C ILE A 123 -8.90 6.07 -6.72
N ASN A 124 -9.32 7.29 -7.08
CA ASN A 124 -8.88 8.50 -6.40
C ASN A 124 -9.47 8.58 -4.99
N LYS A 125 -8.65 9.02 -4.04
CA LYS A 125 -9.05 9.42 -2.70
C LYS A 125 -8.82 10.91 -2.55
N TYR A 126 -9.81 11.61 -1.99
CA TYR A 126 -9.83 13.05 -1.91
C TYR A 126 -9.63 13.51 -0.46
N LEU A 127 -8.89 14.61 -0.31
CA LEU A 127 -8.75 15.30 0.97
C LEU A 127 -9.77 16.45 1.02
N ILE A 128 -10.55 16.49 2.10
CA ILE A 128 -11.44 17.60 2.42
C ILE A 128 -10.74 18.48 3.45
N TYR A 129 -10.70 19.78 3.20
CA TYR A 129 -10.05 20.79 4.05
C TYR A 129 -10.82 22.11 3.97
N ASP A 130 -10.69 22.94 5.00
CA ASP A 130 -11.45 24.19 5.11
C ASP A 130 -10.71 25.37 4.47
N HIS A 131 -9.38 25.44 4.67
CA HIS A 131 -8.56 26.55 4.20
C HIS A 131 -7.31 26.09 3.47
N ASP A 132 -6.85 26.92 2.53
CA ASP A 132 -5.72 26.57 1.66
C ASP A 132 -4.40 26.34 2.40
N TYR A 133 -4.21 26.99 3.55
CA TYR A 133 -3.04 26.78 4.39
C TYR A 133 -3.01 25.39 5.05
N ASP A 134 -4.16 24.70 5.14
CA ASP A 134 -4.23 23.31 5.63
C ASP A 134 -3.43 22.36 4.72
N LEU A 135 -3.31 22.70 3.43
CA LEU A 135 -2.50 21.96 2.47
C LEU A 135 -1.02 21.90 2.85
N LEU A 136 -0.51 22.89 3.58
CA LEU A 136 0.89 22.89 4.08
C LEU A 136 1.11 21.77 5.11
N GLN A 137 0.05 21.30 5.77
CA GLN A 137 0.12 20.24 6.77
C GLN A 137 -0.01 18.83 6.15
N ILE A 138 -0.30 18.72 4.85
CA ILE A 138 -0.49 17.43 4.16
C ILE A 138 0.66 16.46 4.39
N PRO A 139 1.95 16.84 4.29
CA PRO A 139 3.03 15.90 4.57
C PRO A 139 2.92 15.29 5.97
N GLY A 140 2.58 16.10 6.98
CA GLY A 140 2.37 15.66 8.36
C GLY A 140 1.12 14.80 8.53
N ALA A 141 0.02 15.16 7.88
CA ALA A 141 -1.22 14.38 7.90
C ALA A 141 -1.03 13.00 7.24
N LEU A 142 -0.39 12.96 6.06
CA LEU A 142 -0.05 11.73 5.36
C LEU A 142 0.88 10.85 6.21
N MET A 143 1.90 11.42 6.86
CA MET A 143 2.76 10.64 7.77
C MET A 143 1.99 10.01 8.93
N LYS A 144 0.93 10.64 9.44
CA LYS A 144 0.10 10.08 10.51
C LYS A 144 -0.81 8.95 10.02
N VAL A 145 -1.39 9.09 8.83
CA VAL A 145 -2.32 8.12 8.24
C VAL A 145 -1.59 6.90 7.68
N ILE A 146 -0.39 7.09 7.13
CA ILE A 146 0.42 6.05 6.47
C ILE A 146 1.49 5.51 7.43
N LYS A 147 1.37 5.72 8.76
CA LYS A 147 2.37 5.19 9.69
C LYS A 147 2.59 3.69 9.42
N PRO A 148 3.85 3.24 9.28
CA PRO A 148 4.20 1.84 9.13
C PRO A 148 4.05 1.04 10.42
#